data_AF-A0AAV5UHV6-F1
#
_entry.id   AF-A0AAV5UHV6-F1
#
_cell.length_a   1.000
_cell.length_b   1.000
_cell.length_c   1.000
_cell.angle_alpha   90.00
_cell.angle_beta   90.00
_cell.angle_gamma   90.00
#
_symmetry.space_group_name_H-M   'P 1'
#
loop_
_entity.id
_entity.type
_entity.pdbx_description
1 polymer ?
#
loop_
_entity_poly.entity_id
_entity_poly.type
_entity_poly.pdbx_seq_one_letter_code
_entity_poly.pdbx_strand_id
1 'polypeptide(L)'
;TTGERMMANHGGIDRERYRIPEGLRPLLEAIARESIRLQPSDIIGFAQLFIDELQHHRRSNPSVDILTDPVAYEMFRSDLHRKEEDGVRRTGSRSRENSPLDAAATKIQAVFRGHNVRNHLGKVKGDMTRTQSSEKMTLQNHKKDQKRHSIGGHTIELDNPEDRAATKIQSEIRGFLARKQVEKMKKEEPQAATKIQAHIRGFLTRKHLEEQGLSPTRSRSRSSLQSDNEVEKH
;
A
#
# COMPACT_ATOMS: atom_id res chain seq x y z
N THR A 1 9.99 -61.75 19.86
CA THR A 1 10.77 -60.53 19.60
C THR A 1 10.46 -60.11 18.16
N THR A 2 9.38 -59.36 17.95
CA THR A 2 9.40 -57.89 17.72
C THR A 2 9.19 -57.65 16.23
N GLY A 3 8.27 -56.85 15.73
CA GLY A 3 7.32 -55.97 16.37
C GLY A 3 6.24 -55.60 15.36
N GLU A 4 5.01 -55.62 15.87
CA GLU A 4 3.84 -54.90 15.41
C GLU A 4 4.22 -53.49 14.92
N ARG A 5 4.03 -53.22 13.63
CA ARG A 5 4.06 -51.86 13.09
C ARG A 5 2.68 -51.52 12.56
N MET A 6 1.79 -51.22 13.50
CA MET A 6 0.56 -50.47 13.24
C MET A 6 0.95 -49.14 12.59
N MET A 7 0.71 -49.02 11.28
CA MET A 7 0.68 -47.71 10.65
C MET A 7 -0.64 -47.04 11.04
N ALA A 8 -0.53 -46.14 12.02
CA ALA A 8 -1.57 -45.22 12.42
C ALA A 8 -2.04 -44.43 11.19
N ASN A 9 -3.25 -44.76 10.73
CA ASN A 9 -3.99 -44.07 9.69
C ASN A 9 -4.34 -42.66 10.22
N HIS A 10 -3.46 -41.69 9.96
CA HIS A 10 -3.64 -40.31 10.37
C HIS A 10 -4.65 -39.63 9.44
N GLY A 11 -5.86 -39.41 9.97
CA GLY A 11 -6.67 -38.23 9.64
C GLY A 11 -7.14 -38.13 8.19
N GLY A 12 -7.92 -39.12 7.73
CA GLY A 12 -8.85 -38.87 6.64
C GLY A 12 -9.80 -37.76 7.06
N ILE A 13 -9.67 -36.56 6.47
CA ILE A 13 -10.69 -35.52 6.58
C ILE A 13 -11.98 -36.17 6.07
N ASP A 14 -12.97 -36.33 6.95
CA ASP A 14 -14.31 -36.83 6.61
C ASP A 14 -14.87 -35.96 5.48
N ARG A 15 -14.67 -36.39 4.23
CA ARG A 15 -15.07 -35.65 3.01
C ARG A 15 -16.60 -35.48 2.93
N GLU A 16 -17.35 -36.19 3.75
CA GLU A 16 -18.80 -36.09 3.88
C GLU A 16 -19.27 -34.92 4.75
N ARG A 17 -18.43 -34.38 5.66
CA ARG A 17 -18.85 -33.28 6.55
C ARG A 17 -18.91 -31.91 5.86
N TYR A 18 -18.28 -31.75 4.70
CA TYR A 18 -18.22 -30.48 3.97
C TYR A 18 -18.56 -30.67 2.49
N ARG A 19 -19.81 -31.02 2.19
CA ARG A 19 -20.30 -31.14 0.81
C ARG A 19 -20.58 -29.75 0.23
N ILE A 20 -19.90 -29.41 -0.87
CA ILE A 20 -20.10 -28.15 -1.59
C ILE A 20 -21.25 -28.33 -2.58
N PRO A 21 -22.28 -27.44 -2.59
CA PRO A 21 -23.32 -27.48 -3.62
C PRO A 21 -22.75 -27.26 -5.02
N GLU A 22 -23.18 -28.06 -6.00
CA GLU A 22 -22.64 -28.00 -7.36
C GLU A 22 -22.83 -26.61 -8.01
N GLY A 23 -23.97 -25.95 -7.75
CA GLY A 23 -24.27 -24.61 -8.25
C GLY A 23 -23.48 -23.47 -7.59
N LEU A 24 -22.73 -23.73 -6.51
CA LEU A 24 -21.99 -22.67 -5.82
C LEU A 24 -20.77 -22.19 -6.62
N ARG A 25 -20.06 -23.12 -7.27
CA ARG A 25 -18.85 -22.78 -8.03
C ARG A 25 -19.17 -21.88 -9.23
N PRO A 26 -20.12 -22.21 -10.12
CA PRO A 26 -20.48 -21.34 -11.24
C PRO A 26 -20.98 -19.98 -10.78
N LEU A 27 -21.74 -19.93 -9.68
CA LEU A 27 -22.26 -18.67 -9.12
C LEU A 27 -21.12 -17.75 -8.66
N LEU A 28 -20.20 -18.27 -7.84
CA LEU A 28 -19.08 -17.48 -7.33
C LEU A 28 -18.15 -17.04 -8.47
N GLU A 29 -17.93 -17.91 -9.45
CA GLU A 29 -17.14 -17.59 -10.62
C GLU A 29 -17.78 -16.46 -11.44
N ALA A 30 -19.09 -16.52 -11.69
CA ALA A 30 -19.81 -15.48 -12.41
C ALA A 30 -19.79 -14.14 -11.65
N ILE A 31 -20.05 -14.14 -10.34
CA ILE A 31 -19.96 -12.92 -9.51
C ILE A 31 -18.55 -12.34 -9.56
N ALA A 32 -17.51 -13.17 -9.42
CA ALA A 32 -16.13 -12.73 -9.48
C ALA A 32 -15.76 -12.15 -10.85
N ARG A 33 -16.13 -12.82 -11.93
CA ARG A 33 -15.89 -12.38 -13.32
C ARG A 33 -16.53 -11.01 -13.56
N GLU A 34 -17.79 -10.81 -13.17
CA GLU A 34 -18.47 -9.53 -13.38
C GLU A 34 -17.97 -8.44 -12.44
N SER A 35 -17.61 -8.76 -11.19
CA SER A 35 -16.98 -7.80 -10.26
C SER A 35 -15.66 -7.26 -10.81
N ILE A 36 -14.83 -8.14 -11.37
CA ILE A 36 -13.54 -7.75 -11.98
C ILE A 36 -13.77 -6.88 -13.21
N ARG A 37 -14.82 -7.13 -13.99
CA ARG A 37 -15.08 -6.38 -15.21
C ARG A 37 -15.69 -5.00 -14.95
N LEU A 38 -16.68 -4.91 -14.07
CA LEU A 38 -17.40 -3.67 -13.78
C LEU A 38 -16.70 -2.79 -12.75
N GLN A 39 -15.81 -3.35 -11.92
CA GLN A 39 -15.11 -2.63 -10.84
C GLN A 39 -16.08 -1.76 -10.00
N PRO A 40 -17.17 -2.33 -9.46
CA PRO A 40 -18.16 -1.57 -8.71
C PRO A 40 -17.55 -0.96 -7.44
N SER A 41 -17.99 0.24 -7.08
CA SER A 41 -17.50 0.95 -5.88
C SER A 41 -18.07 0.34 -4.57
N ASP A 42 -19.27 -0.22 -4.62
CA ASP A 42 -19.90 -0.99 -3.55
C ASP A 42 -20.06 -2.46 -3.96
N ILE A 43 -19.08 -3.28 -3.59
CA ILE A 43 -19.08 -4.72 -3.92
C ILE A 43 -20.24 -5.48 -3.27
N ILE A 44 -20.70 -5.04 -2.09
CA ILE A 44 -21.78 -5.73 -1.38
C ILE A 44 -23.11 -5.42 -2.03
N GLY A 45 -23.35 -4.13 -2.33
CA GLY A 45 -24.51 -3.71 -3.11
C GLY A 45 -24.56 -4.38 -4.49
N PHE A 46 -23.43 -4.45 -5.17
CA PHE A 46 -23.31 -5.16 -6.45
C PHE A 46 -23.64 -6.66 -6.33
N ALA A 47 -23.10 -7.34 -5.32
CA ALA A 47 -23.39 -8.78 -5.12
C ALA A 47 -24.89 -9.03 -4.87
N GLN A 48 -25.56 -8.12 -4.15
CA GLN A 48 -26.99 -8.19 -3.94
C GLN A 48 -27.76 -7.98 -5.27
N LEU A 49 -27.41 -6.94 -6.03
CA LEU A 49 -28.00 -6.68 -7.34
C LEU A 49 -27.82 -7.88 -8.29
N PHE A 50 -26.63 -8.47 -8.31
CA PHE A 50 -26.32 -9.66 -9.12
C PHE A 50 -27.26 -10.82 -8.79
N ILE A 51 -27.43 -11.13 -7.50
CA ILE A 51 -28.27 -12.25 -7.06
C ILE A 51 -29.74 -11.98 -7.40
N ASP A 52 -30.22 -10.76 -7.14
CA ASP A 52 -31.59 -10.36 -7.45
C ASP A 52 -31.88 -10.48 -8.96
N GLU A 53 -30.95 -10.00 -9.79
CA GLU A 53 -31.09 -10.09 -11.24
C GLU A 53 -31.02 -11.54 -11.74
N LEU A 54 -30.14 -12.35 -11.16
CA LEU A 54 -30.02 -13.76 -11.52
C LEU A 54 -31.31 -14.52 -11.16
N GLN A 55 -31.91 -14.21 -10.01
CA GLN A 55 -33.19 -14.78 -9.62
C GLN A 55 -34.33 -14.33 -10.53
N HIS A 56 -34.34 -13.07 -10.96
CA HIS A 56 -35.32 -12.55 -11.91
C HIS A 56 -35.25 -13.33 -13.23
N HIS A 57 -34.06 -13.48 -13.80
CA HIS A 57 -33.87 -14.26 -15.03
C HIS A 57 -34.24 -15.74 -14.85
N ARG A 58 -33.96 -16.36 -13.70
CA ARG A 58 -34.34 -17.76 -13.41
C ARG A 58 -35.84 -17.97 -13.37
N ARG A 59 -36.59 -16.99 -12.86
CA ARG A 59 -38.06 -17.03 -12.83
C ARG A 59 -38.66 -16.87 -14.22
N SER A 60 -38.04 -16.04 -15.06
CA SER A 60 -38.46 -15.81 -16.45
C SER A 60 -38.09 -16.97 -17.38
N ASN A 61 -36.98 -17.68 -17.11
CA ASN A 61 -36.48 -18.78 -17.90
C ASN A 61 -36.21 -20.04 -17.03
N PRO A 62 -37.25 -20.77 -16.59
CA PRO A 62 -37.09 -21.87 -15.64
C PRO A 62 -36.34 -23.09 -16.18
N SER A 63 -36.30 -23.25 -17.51
CA SER A 63 -35.72 -24.41 -18.18
C SER A 63 -34.26 -24.26 -18.57
N VAL A 64 -33.68 -23.07 -18.41
CA VAL A 64 -32.32 -22.74 -18.87
C VAL A 64 -31.46 -22.37 -17.68
N ASP A 65 -30.27 -22.95 -17.58
CA ASP A 65 -29.28 -22.50 -16.60
C ASP A 65 -28.55 -21.25 -17.13
N ILE A 66 -28.96 -20.10 -16.61
CA ILE A 66 -28.48 -18.78 -17.03
C ILE A 66 -26.97 -18.60 -16.87
N LEU A 67 -26.33 -19.31 -15.93
CA LEU A 67 -24.88 -19.16 -15.72
C LEU A 67 -24.03 -19.97 -16.70
N THR A 68 -24.62 -20.94 -17.39
CA THR A 68 -23.92 -21.83 -18.32
C THR A 68 -24.32 -21.62 -19.77
N ASP A 69 -25.58 -21.25 -20.04
CA ASP A 69 -26.04 -20.95 -21.40
C ASP A 69 -25.51 -19.58 -21.87
N PRO A 70 -24.76 -19.51 -23.00
CA PRO A 70 -24.15 -18.27 -23.46
C PRO A 70 -25.17 -17.15 -23.77
N VAL A 71 -26.31 -17.49 -24.37
CA VAL A 71 -27.29 -16.49 -24.79
C VAL A 71 -28.03 -15.92 -23.58
N ALA A 72 -28.50 -16.79 -22.68
CA ALA A 72 -29.14 -16.38 -21.44
C ALA A 72 -28.17 -15.59 -20.54
N TYR A 73 -26.89 -16.00 -20.49
CA TYR A 73 -25.87 -15.28 -19.73
C TYR A 73 -25.65 -13.87 -20.27
N GLU A 74 -25.57 -13.70 -21.60
CA GLU A 74 -25.39 -12.37 -22.21
C GLU A 74 -26.59 -11.44 -21.99
N MET A 75 -27.82 -11.96 -22.01
CA MET A 75 -29.01 -11.17 -21.65
C MET A 75 -28.98 -10.74 -20.18
N PHE A 76 -28.74 -11.69 -19.27
CA PHE A 76 -28.60 -11.42 -17.84
C PHE A 76 -27.52 -10.38 -17.55
N ARG A 77 -26.35 -10.56 -18.17
CA ARG A 77 -25.19 -9.68 -18.07
C ARG A 77 -25.53 -8.26 -18.53
N SER A 78 -26.20 -8.12 -19.67
CA SER A 78 -26.58 -6.81 -20.22
C SER A 78 -27.52 -6.07 -19.28
N ASP A 79 -28.52 -6.77 -18.74
CA ASP A 79 -29.48 -6.19 -17.78
C ASP A 79 -28.79 -5.81 -16.45
N LEU A 80 -27.89 -6.65 -15.96
CA LEU A 80 -27.09 -6.38 -14.77
C LEU A 80 -26.24 -5.12 -14.93
N HIS A 81 -25.51 -5.00 -16.05
CA HIS A 81 -24.64 -3.86 -16.35
C HIS A 81 -25.45 -2.57 -16.42
N ARG A 82 -26.59 -2.60 -17.12
CA ARG A 82 -27.50 -1.46 -17.21
C ARG A 82 -28.00 -1.01 -15.84
N LYS A 83 -28.42 -1.96 -14.99
CA LYS A 83 -28.92 -1.65 -13.64
C LYS A 83 -27.81 -1.14 -12.71
N GLU A 84 -26.58 -1.62 -12.87
CA GLU A 84 -25.43 -1.11 -12.11
C GLU A 84 -25.09 0.33 -12.52
N GLU A 85 -25.10 0.65 -13.82
CA GLU A 85 -24.90 2.03 -14.30
C GLU A 85 -26.01 2.99 -13.86
N ASP A 86 -27.28 2.56 -13.94
CA ASP A 86 -28.42 3.31 -13.42
C ASP A 86 -28.40 3.43 -11.89
N GLY A 87 -27.84 2.42 -11.23
CA GLY A 87 -27.54 2.38 -9.80
C GLY A 87 -26.49 3.44 -9.44
N VAL A 88 -25.37 3.48 -10.15
CA VAL A 88 -24.28 4.49 -9.99
C VAL A 88 -24.79 5.91 -10.21
N ARG A 89 -25.77 6.14 -11.10
CA ARG A 89 -26.40 7.47 -11.24
C ARG A 89 -27.25 7.86 -10.04
N ARG A 90 -27.89 6.89 -9.38
CA ARG A 90 -28.65 7.11 -8.13
C ARG A 90 -27.75 7.12 -6.90
N THR A 91 -26.65 6.36 -6.88
CA THR A 91 -25.69 6.28 -5.79
C THR A 91 -24.54 7.28 -5.92
N GLY A 92 -24.35 7.94 -7.06
CA GLY A 92 -23.55 9.17 -7.15
C GLY A 92 -24.12 10.26 -6.22
N SER A 93 -25.43 10.23 -5.98
CA SER A 93 -26.12 11.01 -4.94
C SER A 93 -26.10 10.38 -3.53
N ARG A 94 -25.69 9.11 -3.40
CA ARG A 94 -25.45 8.40 -2.11
C ARG A 94 -23.98 8.05 -1.93
N SER A 95 -23.07 8.79 -2.58
CA SER A 95 -21.66 8.83 -2.19
C SER A 95 -21.69 9.01 -0.69
N ARG A 96 -21.31 7.96 0.07
CA ARG A 96 -21.39 7.90 1.54
C ARG A 96 -21.26 9.31 2.05
N GLU A 97 -22.38 9.92 2.42
CA GLU A 97 -22.30 11.27 2.93
C GLU A 97 -21.28 11.16 4.04
N ASN A 98 -20.31 12.08 4.06
CA ASN A 98 -19.51 12.34 5.24
C ASN A 98 -20.46 12.88 6.32
N SER A 99 -21.48 12.10 6.66
CA SER A 99 -22.46 12.38 7.65
C SER A 99 -21.67 12.54 8.93
N PRO A 100 -21.92 13.59 9.72
CA PRO A 100 -21.28 13.78 11.01
C PRO A 100 -21.33 12.51 11.88
N LEU A 101 -22.36 11.67 11.68
CA LEU A 101 -22.53 10.37 12.32
C LEU A 101 -21.47 9.34 11.91
N ASP A 102 -21.11 9.23 10.63
CA ASP A 102 -20.10 8.27 10.13
C ASP A 102 -18.69 8.68 10.56
N ALA A 103 -18.40 9.99 10.57
CA ALA A 103 -17.15 10.53 11.11
C ALA A 103 -17.03 10.26 12.61
N ALA A 104 -18.12 10.45 13.36
CA ALA A 104 -18.19 10.13 14.78
C ALA A 104 -18.05 8.63 15.05
N ALA A 105 -18.75 7.78 14.28
CA ALA A 105 -18.68 6.33 14.39
C ALA A 105 -17.26 5.82 14.13
N THR A 106 -16.61 6.30 13.07
CA THR A 106 -15.22 5.96 12.75
C THR A 106 -14.27 6.37 13.89
N LYS A 107 -14.48 7.55 14.49
CA LYS A 107 -13.70 8.02 15.64
C LYS A 107 -13.89 7.13 16.87
N ILE A 108 -15.13 6.75 17.19
CA ILE A 108 -15.45 5.86 18.31
C ILE A 108 -14.80 4.48 18.09
N GLN A 109 -14.93 3.92 16.89
CA GLN A 109 -14.35 2.62 16.53
C GLN A 109 -12.82 2.64 16.62
N ALA A 110 -12.18 3.69 16.11
CA ALA A 110 -10.72 3.84 16.18
C ALA A 110 -10.22 3.93 17.64
N VAL A 111 -10.90 4.74 18.47
CA VAL A 111 -10.57 4.88 19.90
C VAL A 111 -10.75 3.55 20.63
N PHE A 112 -11.84 2.83 20.38
CA PHE A 112 -12.13 1.54 21.03
C PHE A 112 -11.13 0.45 20.64
N ARG A 113 -10.79 0.34 19.35
CA ARG A 113 -9.73 -0.58 18.88
C ARG A 113 -8.40 -0.26 19.56
N GLY A 114 -8.03 1.02 19.65
CA GLY A 114 -6.84 1.45 20.37
C GLY A 114 -6.91 1.22 21.89
N HIS A 115 -8.08 1.34 22.51
CA HIS A 115 -8.29 1.01 23.91
C HIS A 115 -8.10 -0.49 24.17
N ASN A 116 -8.67 -1.36 23.32
CA ASN A 116 -8.46 -2.80 23.42
C ASN A 116 -6.99 -3.17 23.34
N VAL A 117 -6.25 -2.65 22.35
CA VAL A 117 -4.80 -2.89 22.23
C VAL A 117 -4.07 -2.45 23.50
N ARG A 118 -4.33 -1.23 24.00
CA ARG A 118 -3.68 -0.70 25.21
C ARG A 118 -4.04 -1.46 26.48
N ASN A 119 -5.28 -1.93 26.63
CA ASN A 119 -5.71 -2.71 27.77
C ASN A 119 -5.06 -4.10 27.79
N HIS A 120 -4.90 -4.72 26.62
CA HIS A 120 -4.19 -6.00 26.49
C HIS A 120 -2.68 -5.85 26.73
N LEU A 121 -2.04 -4.77 26.25
CA LEU A 121 -0.62 -4.49 26.54
C LEU A 121 -0.38 -4.01 27.99
N GLY A 122 -1.35 -3.34 28.61
CA GLY A 122 -1.30 -2.90 29.99
C GLY A 122 -1.19 -4.04 30.99
N LYS A 123 -1.77 -5.21 30.67
CA LYS A 123 -1.63 -6.43 31.47
C LYS A 123 -0.26 -7.11 31.35
N VAL A 124 0.54 -6.77 30.33
CA VAL A 124 1.89 -7.34 30.09
C VAL A 124 2.99 -6.46 30.71
N LYS A 125 2.63 -5.32 31.33
CA LYS A 125 3.55 -4.32 31.88
C LYS A 125 4.08 -4.63 33.28
N GLY A 126 4.09 -5.90 33.69
CA GLY A 126 4.76 -6.34 34.92
C GLY A 126 6.27 -6.52 34.77
N ASP A 127 6.81 -6.65 33.55
CA ASP A 127 8.19 -7.17 33.42
C ASP A 127 8.96 -6.68 32.17
N MET A 128 8.87 -5.38 31.85
CA MET A 128 9.81 -4.77 30.89
C MET A 128 10.47 -3.55 31.49
N THR A 129 11.52 -3.83 32.26
CA THR A 129 12.58 -2.86 32.53
C THR A 129 13.21 -2.41 31.22
N ARG A 130 13.40 -1.09 31.13
CA ARG A 130 13.99 -0.33 30.04
C ARG A 130 15.45 -0.74 29.84
N THR A 131 15.69 -1.76 29.00
CA THR A 131 17.06 -2.16 28.64
C THR A 131 17.18 -2.36 27.12
N GLN A 132 17.96 -1.44 26.52
CA GLN A 132 18.69 -1.48 25.25
C GLN A 132 18.01 -2.10 24.01
N SER A 133 17.62 -1.22 23.09
CA SER A 133 16.89 -1.47 21.84
C SER A 133 17.74 -1.93 20.65
N SER A 134 19.02 -2.25 20.81
CA SER A 134 19.89 -2.65 19.68
C SER A 134 20.02 -4.16 19.49
N GLU A 135 20.02 -4.97 20.55
CA GLU A 135 20.29 -6.42 20.43
C GLU A 135 19.07 -7.26 20.01
N LYS A 136 17.84 -6.82 20.29
CA LYS A 136 16.63 -7.63 20.03
C LYS A 136 16.13 -7.58 18.57
N MET A 137 16.65 -6.63 17.77
CA MET A 137 16.26 -6.44 16.36
C MET A 137 16.85 -7.48 15.39
N THR A 138 17.98 -8.10 15.73
CA THR A 138 18.64 -9.09 14.85
C THR A 138 17.97 -10.47 14.90
N LEU A 139 17.44 -10.87 16.08
CA LEU A 139 16.79 -12.16 16.26
C LEU A 139 15.34 -12.21 15.73
N GLN A 140 14.64 -11.08 15.64
CA GLN A 140 13.26 -11.05 15.14
C GLN A 140 13.13 -11.08 13.61
N ASN A 141 14.15 -10.67 12.86
CA ASN A 141 14.08 -10.67 11.39
C ASN A 141 14.08 -12.08 10.79
N HIS A 142 14.79 -13.03 11.40
CA HIS A 142 14.86 -14.40 10.90
C HIS A 142 13.53 -15.17 11.00
N LYS A 143 12.62 -14.75 11.89
CA LYS A 143 11.32 -15.43 12.10
C LYS A 143 10.19 -14.85 11.23
N LYS A 144 10.35 -13.61 10.73
CA LYS A 144 9.34 -12.97 9.87
C LYS A 144 9.59 -13.20 8.38
N ASP A 145 10.83 -13.47 7.96
CA ASP A 145 11.13 -13.74 6.54
C ASP A 145 10.64 -15.11 6.06
N GLN A 146 10.50 -16.11 6.93
CA GLN A 146 9.91 -17.40 6.53
C GLN A 146 8.44 -17.32 6.12
N LYS A 147 7.70 -16.28 6.53
CA LYS A 147 6.25 -16.18 6.29
C LYS A 147 5.88 -15.28 5.11
N ARG A 148 6.85 -14.61 4.46
CA ARG A 148 6.59 -13.65 3.36
C ARG A 148 6.76 -14.22 1.96
N HIS A 149 7.11 -15.50 1.83
CA HIS A 149 7.17 -16.20 0.54
C HIS A 149 5.91 -17.04 0.21
N SER A 150 4.84 -16.92 0.99
CA SER A 150 3.57 -17.60 0.68
C SER A 150 2.52 -16.62 0.13
N ILE A 151 2.82 -16.06 -1.04
CA ILE A 151 1.81 -15.55 -1.96
C ILE A 151 2.09 -16.25 -3.29
N GLY A 152 1.32 -17.29 -3.60
CA GLY A 152 1.36 -17.98 -4.89
C GLY A 152 2.21 -19.26 -4.93
N GLY A 153 1.77 -20.31 -4.21
CA GLY A 153 1.57 -21.66 -4.76
C GLY A 153 2.61 -22.36 -5.67
N HIS A 154 3.88 -22.00 -5.71
CA HIS A 154 4.95 -22.84 -6.26
C HIS A 154 6.11 -22.91 -5.29
N THR A 155 6.25 -24.08 -4.66
CA THR A 155 7.50 -24.58 -4.10
C THR A 155 8.53 -24.66 -5.22
N ILE A 156 9.27 -23.58 -5.45
CA ILE A 156 10.56 -23.67 -6.12
C ILE A 156 11.51 -24.23 -5.07
N GLU A 157 11.67 -25.55 -5.12
CA GLU A 157 12.85 -26.22 -4.62
C GLU A 157 14.07 -25.51 -5.21
N LEU A 158 14.90 -24.97 -4.31
CA LEU A 158 16.32 -24.59 -4.41
C LEU A 158 16.53 -23.27 -3.66
N ASP A 159 16.34 -23.32 -2.33
CA ASP A 159 16.80 -22.28 -1.42
C ASP A 159 18.32 -22.51 -1.18
N ASN A 160 19.13 -22.29 -2.24
CA ASN A 160 20.58 -22.45 -2.16
C ASN A 160 21.16 -21.33 -1.27
N PRO A 161 22.03 -21.63 -0.27
CA PRO A 161 22.70 -20.59 0.51
C PRO A 161 23.41 -19.53 -0.33
N GLU A 162 23.84 -19.88 -1.55
CA GLU A 162 24.45 -18.98 -2.52
C GLU A 162 23.47 -17.91 -3.03
N ASP A 163 22.20 -18.26 -3.29
CA ASP A 163 21.19 -17.32 -3.78
C ASP A 163 20.78 -16.29 -2.71
N ARG A 164 20.75 -16.73 -1.45
CA ARG A 164 20.53 -15.84 -0.30
C ARG A 164 21.70 -14.87 -0.13
N ALA A 165 22.94 -15.37 -0.24
CA ALA A 165 24.13 -14.53 -0.19
C ALA A 165 24.16 -13.54 -1.37
N ALA A 166 23.84 -13.99 -2.58
CA ALA A 166 23.78 -13.16 -3.78
C ALA A 166 22.74 -12.05 -3.64
N THR A 167 21.54 -12.38 -3.17
CA THR A 167 20.47 -11.40 -2.91
C THR A 167 20.91 -10.34 -1.90
N LYS A 168 21.60 -10.75 -0.83
CA LYS A 168 22.14 -9.83 0.18
C LYS A 168 23.17 -8.89 -0.43
N ILE A 169 24.16 -9.42 -1.14
CA ILE A 169 25.21 -8.63 -1.81
C ILE A 169 24.60 -7.64 -2.81
N GLN A 170 23.65 -8.09 -3.64
CA GLN A 170 22.96 -7.24 -4.61
C GLN A 170 22.21 -6.10 -3.94
N SER A 171 21.50 -6.38 -2.84
CA SER A 171 20.76 -5.36 -2.10
C SER A 171 21.68 -4.30 -1.47
N GLU A 172 22.83 -4.72 -0.95
CA GLU A 172 23.83 -3.84 -0.35
C GLU A 172 24.48 -2.93 -1.40
N ILE A 173 24.85 -3.49 -2.57
CA ILE A 173 25.44 -2.74 -3.68
C ILE A 173 24.46 -1.71 -4.24
N ARG A 174 23.20 -2.11 -4.50
CA ARG A 174 22.16 -1.19 -4.98
C ARG A 174 21.97 -0.03 -4.00
N GLY A 175 21.90 -0.34 -2.70
CA GLY A 175 21.81 0.68 -1.65
C GLY A 175 23.03 1.60 -1.60
N PHE A 176 24.24 1.07 -1.77
CA PHE A 176 25.48 1.84 -1.79
C PHE A 176 25.51 2.83 -2.98
N LEU A 177 25.14 2.37 -4.18
CA LEU A 177 25.09 3.21 -5.38
C LEU A 177 24.09 4.36 -5.22
N ALA A 178 22.88 4.08 -4.71
CA ALA A 178 21.87 5.10 -4.45
C ALA A 178 22.38 6.15 -3.45
N ARG A 179 23.01 5.73 -2.35
CA ARG A 179 23.61 6.65 -1.36
C ARG A 179 24.72 7.49 -1.98
N LYS A 180 25.59 6.91 -2.79
CA LYS A 180 26.68 7.63 -3.48
C LYS A 180 26.12 8.67 -4.47
N GLN A 181 25.03 8.37 -5.16
CA GLN A 181 24.36 9.31 -6.06
C GLN A 181 23.74 10.49 -5.31
N VAL A 182 23.05 10.24 -4.19
CA VAL A 182 22.49 11.30 -3.35
C VAL A 182 23.58 12.19 -2.78
N GLU A 183 24.70 11.62 -2.33
CA GLU A 183 25.85 12.42 -1.85
C GLU A 183 26.48 13.26 -2.96
N LYS A 184 26.51 12.76 -4.21
CA LYS A 184 26.96 13.55 -5.37
C LYS A 184 26.01 14.72 -5.65
N MET A 185 24.70 14.47 -5.68
CA MET A 185 23.68 15.52 -5.88
C MET A 185 23.75 16.60 -4.79
N LYS A 186 23.91 16.22 -3.52
CA LYS A 186 24.07 17.18 -2.42
C LYS A 186 25.33 18.04 -2.53
N LYS A 187 26.42 17.50 -3.09
CA LYS A 187 27.66 18.25 -3.33
C LYS A 187 27.53 19.20 -4.52
N GLU A 188 26.79 18.79 -5.55
CA GLU A 188 26.57 19.58 -6.76
C GLU A 188 25.48 20.65 -6.57
N GLU A 189 24.58 20.50 -5.59
CA GLU A 189 23.38 21.34 -5.49
C GLU A 189 23.10 21.95 -4.09
N PRO A 190 23.90 22.94 -3.65
CA PRO A 190 23.36 23.95 -2.72
C PRO A 190 23.76 25.40 -3.05
N GLN A 191 24.36 25.67 -4.21
CA GLN A 191 24.86 27.03 -4.47
C GLN A 191 23.75 28.01 -4.88
N ALA A 192 22.79 27.58 -5.71
CA ALA A 192 21.73 28.46 -6.20
C ALA A 192 20.73 28.83 -5.09
N ALA A 193 20.24 27.82 -4.34
CA ALA A 193 19.31 28.04 -3.23
C ALA A 193 19.95 28.92 -2.14
N THR A 194 21.21 28.67 -1.77
CA THR A 194 21.92 29.49 -0.77
C THR A 194 22.14 30.93 -1.27
N LYS A 195 22.47 31.13 -2.55
CA LYS A 195 22.62 32.48 -3.14
C LYS A 195 21.31 33.26 -3.14
N ILE A 196 20.20 32.61 -3.48
CA ILE A 196 18.85 33.22 -3.47
C ILE A 196 18.46 33.57 -2.04
N GLN A 197 18.63 32.65 -1.09
CA GLN A 197 18.32 32.88 0.32
C GLN A 197 19.17 34.01 0.92
N ALA A 198 20.46 34.07 0.58
CA ALA A 198 21.35 35.15 1.02
C ALA A 198 20.94 36.52 0.47
N HIS A 199 20.56 36.60 -0.82
CA HIS A 199 20.08 37.84 -1.43
C HIS A 199 18.79 38.34 -0.78
N ILE A 200 17.82 37.45 -0.56
CA ILE A 200 16.54 37.80 0.07
C ILE A 200 16.77 38.26 1.51
N ARG A 201 17.56 37.53 2.32
CA ARG A 201 17.89 37.95 3.69
C ARG A 201 18.57 39.31 3.71
N GLY A 202 19.57 39.53 2.86
CA GLY A 202 20.27 40.81 2.77
C GLY A 202 19.36 41.97 2.34
N PHE A 203 18.43 41.72 1.41
CA PHE A 203 17.44 42.71 1.00
C PHE A 203 16.50 43.10 2.16
N LEU A 204 15.97 42.12 2.88
CA LEU A 204 15.11 42.36 4.04
C LEU A 204 15.83 43.17 5.12
N THR A 205 17.10 42.85 5.41
CA THR A 205 17.89 43.61 6.38
C THR A 205 18.14 45.05 5.93
N ARG A 206 18.47 45.29 4.65
CA ARG A 206 18.67 46.65 4.13
C ARG A 206 17.38 47.46 4.18
N LYS A 207 16.25 46.87 3.80
CA LYS A 207 14.94 47.53 3.88
C LYS A 207 14.58 47.90 5.33
N HIS A 208 14.84 47.00 6.28
CA HIS A 208 14.58 47.26 7.70
C HIS A 208 15.47 48.37 8.27
N LEU A 209 16.74 48.44 7.87
CA LEU A 209 17.67 49.51 8.28
C LEU A 209 17.32 50.86 7.65
N GLU A 210 16.85 50.86 6.40
CA GLU A 210 16.29 52.06 5.74
C GLU A 210 15.03 52.56 6.45
N GLU A 211 14.11 51.66 6.83
CA GLU A 211 12.91 51.98 7.61
C GLU A 211 13.24 52.55 9.01
N GLN A 212 14.38 52.18 9.59
CA GLN A 212 14.88 52.69 10.88
C GLN A 212 15.80 53.91 10.76
N GLY A 213 16.01 54.45 9.55
CA GLY A 213 16.85 55.64 9.31
C GLY A 213 18.36 55.42 9.49
N LEU A 214 18.81 54.17 9.66
CA LEU A 214 20.20 53.77 9.84
C LEU A 214 20.78 53.28 8.51
N SER A 215 20.86 54.16 7.51
CA SER A 215 21.41 53.78 6.19
C SER A 215 22.94 53.68 6.25
N PRO A 216 23.57 52.53 5.90
CA PRO A 216 25.01 52.46 5.72
C PRO A 216 25.35 53.15 4.40
N THR A 217 25.95 54.34 4.49
CA THR A 217 26.41 55.09 3.32
C THR A 217 27.40 54.24 2.51
N ARG A 218 27.12 54.06 1.21
CA ARG A 218 28.05 53.43 0.26
C ARG A 218 29.27 54.33 0.10
N SER A 219 30.30 54.09 0.90
CA SER A 219 31.65 54.57 0.59
C SER A 219 32.13 53.87 -0.68
N ARG A 220 31.92 54.51 -1.83
CA ARG A 220 32.56 54.14 -3.10
C ARG A 220 34.05 54.46 -3.01
N SER A 221 34.83 53.55 -2.45
CA SER A 221 36.29 53.60 -2.55
C SER A 221 36.68 53.19 -3.96
N ARG A 222 36.96 54.20 -4.80
CA ARG A 222 37.53 54.08 -6.13
C ARG A 222 39.06 54.03 -5.96
N SER A 223 39.67 52.86 -6.13
CA SER A 223 41.13 52.67 -6.30
C SER A 223 41.30 51.49 -7.27
N SER A 224 41.48 51.69 -8.58
CA SER A 224 42.72 52.11 -9.24
C SER A 224 43.95 51.36 -8.74
N LEU A 225 44.18 50.15 -9.25
CA LEU A 225 45.52 49.71 -9.64
C LEU A 225 45.40 48.88 -10.93
N GLN A 226 46.08 49.39 -11.94
CA GLN A 226 46.34 48.85 -13.27
C GLN A 226 47.76 48.27 -13.19
N SER A 227 47.94 47.01 -13.57
CA SER A 227 49.19 46.37 -14.02
C SER A 227 48.93 44.86 -14.06
N ASP A 228 49.33 44.06 -15.04
CA ASP A 228 49.77 44.24 -16.41
C ASP A 228 49.74 42.81 -16.99
N ASN A 229 49.40 42.72 -18.27
CA ASN A 229 49.93 41.78 -19.26
C ASN A 229 49.99 40.26 -18.97
N GLU A 230 49.07 39.58 -19.67
CA GLU A 230 49.38 38.76 -20.86
C GLU A 230 50.03 37.36 -20.70
N VAL A 231 49.48 36.43 -21.51
CA VAL A 231 50.06 35.15 -22.01
C VAL A 231 49.92 33.97 -20.99
N GLU A 232 49.36 32.79 -21.31
CA GLU A 232 49.45 32.01 -22.55
C GLU A 232 48.31 30.97 -22.68
N LYS A 233 48.05 30.60 -23.95
CA LYS A 233 47.32 29.40 -24.38
C LYS A 233 48.00 28.11 -23.90
N HIS A 234 47.24 27.10 -23.47
CA HIS A 234 46.96 25.86 -24.23
C HIS A 234 46.08 24.91 -23.42
#